data_AF-A0A7K9HXK4-F1
#
_entry.id   AF-A0A7K9HXK4-F1
#
_cell.length_a   1.000
_cell.length_b   1.000
_cell.length_c   1.000
_cell.angle_alpha   90.00
_cell.angle_beta   90.00
_cell.angle_gamma   90.00
#
_symmetry.space_group_name_H-M   'P 1'
#
loop_
_entity.id
_entity.type
_entity.pdbx_description
1 polymer ?
#
loop_
_entity_poly.entity_id
_entity_poly.type
_entity_poly.pdbx_seq_one_letter_code
_entity_poly.pdbx_strand_id
1 'polypeptide(L)'
;FRFKESLAEDLMRADLVISHAGAGSCLETLEKGKPLIVVINEKLMNNHQLELAERLHKGGHVLYCNCSTLVETLQFMDLSKLKPFPPGQPDKFALFLDKIVGFQ
;
A
#
# COMPACT_ATOMS: atom_id res chain seq x y z
N PHE A 1 19.68 2.07 5.84
CA PHE A 1 19.31 2.02 4.41
C PHE A 1 19.70 3.35 3.78
N ARG A 2 20.41 3.35 2.64
CA ARG A 2 20.68 4.59 1.89
C ARG A 2 19.53 4.82 0.91
N PHE A 3 19.28 6.08 0.54
CA PHE A 3 18.36 6.38 -0.54
C PHE A 3 18.83 5.68 -1.82
N LYS A 4 17.89 5.17 -2.60
CA LYS A 4 18.12 4.46 -3.86
C LYS A 4 17.01 4.84 -4.83
N GLU A 5 17.32 4.77 -6.12
CA GLU A 5 16.38 5.18 -7.17
C GLU A 5 15.23 4.19 -7.38
N SER A 6 15.40 2.92 -6.99
CA SER A 6 14.37 1.90 -7.15
C SER A 6 14.33 0.91 -5.99
N LEU A 7 13.13 0.50 -5.60
CA LEU A 7 12.87 -0.56 -4.62
C LEU A 7 12.64 -1.93 -5.27
N ALA A 8 12.64 -2.02 -6.61
CA ALA A 8 12.16 -3.19 -7.33
C ALA A 8 12.85 -4.51 -6.97
N GLU A 9 14.19 -4.52 -6.85
CA GLU A 9 14.93 -5.74 -6.52
C GLU A 9 14.64 -6.22 -5.09
N ASP A 10 14.61 -5.30 -4.13
CA ASP A 10 14.33 -5.62 -2.74
C ASP A 10 12.89 -6.12 -2.57
N LEU A 11 11.94 -5.49 -3.26
CA LEU A 11 10.55 -5.96 -3.28
C LEU A 11 10.46 -7.36 -3.88
N MET A 12 11.18 -7.63 -4.97
CA MET A 12 11.20 -8.96 -5.59
C MET A 12 11.71 -10.04 -4.63
N ARG A 13 12.75 -9.73 -3.85
CA ARG A 13 13.37 -10.63 -2.88
C ARG A 13 12.63 -10.76 -1.55
N ALA A 14 11.79 -9.79 -1.21
CA ALA A 14 11.06 -9.78 0.05
C ALA A 14 9.89 -10.77 0.04
N ASP A 15 9.70 -11.48 1.15
CA ASP A 15 8.50 -12.30 1.42
C ASP A 15 7.40 -11.49 2.12
N LEU A 16 7.80 -10.43 2.84
CA LEU A 16 6.93 -9.51 3.55
C LEU A 16 7.54 -8.11 3.51
N VAL A 17 6.70 -7.11 3.30
CA VAL A 17 7.10 -5.69 3.35
C VAL A 17 6.37 -5.00 4.50
N ILE A 18 7.12 -4.22 5.27
CA ILE A 18 6.60 -3.34 6.31
C ILE A 18 6.91 -1.92 5.90
N SER A 19 5.87 -1.11 5.66
CA SER A 19 6.02 0.27 5.21
C SER A 19 5.26 1.21 6.13
N HIS A 20 5.84 2.37 6.43
CA HIS A 20 5.02 3.51 6.86
C HIS A 20 4.13 3.92 5.68
N ALA A 21 2.92 4.43 5.93
CA ALA A 21 1.84 4.64 4.94
C ALA A 21 2.11 5.68 3.81
N GLY A 22 3.33 5.72 3.25
CA GLY A 22 3.63 6.42 2.02
C GLY A 22 2.96 5.74 0.83
N ALA A 23 2.15 6.48 0.09
CA ALA A 23 1.33 5.96 -1.01
C ALA A 23 2.17 5.24 -2.09
N GLY A 24 3.29 5.84 -2.52
CA GLY A 24 4.16 5.25 -3.54
C GLY A 24 4.71 3.88 -3.14
N SER A 25 5.32 3.78 -1.95
CA SER A 25 5.85 2.51 -1.44
C SER A 25 4.77 1.44 -1.27
N CYS A 26 3.58 1.83 -0.79
CA CYS A 26 2.46 0.90 -0.63
C CYS A 26 2.00 0.36 -1.99
N LEU A 27 1.77 1.25 -2.97
CA LEU A 27 1.30 0.86 -4.29
C LEU A 27 2.34 0.02 -5.04
N GLU A 28 3.62 0.43 -5.04
CA GLU A 28 4.69 -0.34 -5.69
C GLU A 28 4.82 -1.75 -5.10
N THR A 29 4.68 -1.88 -3.77
CA THR A 29 4.67 -3.19 -3.09
C THR A 29 3.50 -4.07 -3.54
N LEU A 30 2.30 -3.48 -3.58
CA LEU A 30 1.08 -4.18 -3.97
C LEU A 30 1.07 -4.57 -5.45
N GLU A 31 1.61 -3.73 -6.33
CA GLU A 31 1.81 -4.04 -7.76
C GLU A 31 2.77 -5.22 -7.97
N LYS A 32 3.75 -5.41 -7.08
CA LYS A 32 4.63 -6.58 -7.08
C LYS A 32 3.98 -7.82 -6.43
N GLY A 33 2.73 -7.72 -5.99
CA GLY A 33 1.99 -8.81 -5.35
C GLY A 33 2.56 -9.21 -3.99
N LYS A 34 3.28 -8.32 -3.32
CA LYS A 34 3.95 -8.63 -2.06
C LYS A 34 3.04 -8.35 -0.86
N PRO A 35 2.99 -9.25 0.14
CA PRO A 35 2.29 -9.00 1.38
C PRO A 35 2.81 -7.74 2.06
N LEU A 36 1.89 -6.90 2.55
CA LEU A 36 2.19 -5.58 3.09
C LEU A 36 1.53 -5.37 4.46
N ILE A 37 2.34 -4.95 5.42
CA ILE A 37 1.89 -4.38 6.71
C ILE A 37 2.17 -2.88 6.67
N VAL A 38 1.12 -2.09 6.84
CA VAL A 38 1.21 -0.62 6.90
C VAL A 38 1.31 -0.16 8.35
N VAL A 39 2.37 0.54 8.71
CA VAL A 39 2.57 1.09 10.07
C VAL A 39 2.21 2.57 10.08
N ILE A 40 1.16 2.91 10.80
CA ILE A 40 0.65 4.29 10.91
C ILE A 40 1.48 5.07 11.92
N ASN A 41 1.90 6.28 11.52
CA ASN A 41 2.46 7.25 12.45
C ASN A 41 1.34 8.16 12.98
N GLU A 42 0.83 7.84 14.16
CA GLU A 42 -0.25 8.58 14.83
C GLU A 42 0.14 10.03 15.21
N LYS A 43 1.43 10.36 15.19
CA LYS A 43 1.92 11.71 15.52
C LYS A 43 1.94 12.67 14.33
N LEU A 44 1.81 12.17 13.10
CA LEU A 44 1.73 13.00 11.90
C LEU A 44 0.25 13.35 11.64
N MET A 45 -0.10 14.60 11.92
CA MET A 45 -1.46 15.17 11.97
C MET A 45 -2.27 15.10 10.66
N ASN A 46 -1.69 14.58 9.57
CA ASN A 46 -2.34 14.50 8.27
C ASN A 46 -2.87 13.08 8.06
N ASN A 47 -4.11 12.83 8.50
CA ASN A 47 -4.83 11.55 8.49
C ASN A 47 -4.90 10.82 7.13
N HIS A 48 -4.34 11.38 6.06
CA HIS A 48 -4.24 10.75 4.73
C HIS A 48 -3.53 9.39 4.76
N GLN A 49 -2.55 9.23 5.65
CA GLN A 49 -1.87 7.94 5.87
C GLN A 49 -2.85 6.87 6.36
N LEU A 50 -3.68 7.23 7.35
CA LEU A 50 -4.70 6.36 7.90
C LEU A 50 -5.79 6.07 6.87
N GLU A 51 -6.24 7.07 6.12
CA GLU A 51 -7.26 6.91 5.09
C GLU A 51 -6.82 5.90 4.01
N LEU A 52 -5.57 5.99 3.53
CA LEU A 52 -5.03 5.03 2.57
C LEU A 52 -5.00 3.62 3.17
N ALA A 53 -4.45 3.48 4.37
CA ALA A 53 -4.34 2.18 5.03
C ALA A 53 -5.71 1.54 5.28
N GLU A 54 -6.68 2.32 5.75
CA GLU A 54 -8.06 1.86 5.96
C GLU A 54 -8.71 1.41 4.65
N ARG A 55 -8.56 2.17 3.56
CA ARG A 55 -9.14 1.80 2.26
C ARG A 55 -8.56 0.49 1.75
N LEU A 56 -7.23 0.34 1.82
CA LEU A 56 -6.55 -0.88 1.41
C LEU A 56 -6.91 -2.08 2.31
N HIS A 57 -7.03 -1.86 3.61
CA HIS A 57 -7.41 -2.89 4.57
C HIS A 57 -8.86 -3.32 4.39
N LYS A 58 -9.79 -2.38 4.19
CA LYS A 58 -11.20 -2.65 3.86
C LYS A 58 -11.34 -3.46 2.57
N GLY A 59 -10.45 -3.24 1.60
CA GLY A 59 -10.33 -4.07 0.39
C GLY A 59 -9.74 -5.47 0.62
N GLY A 60 -9.14 -5.71 1.79
CA GLY A 60 -8.48 -6.96 2.16
C GLY A 60 -7.09 -7.11 1.56
N HIS A 61 -6.43 -6.01 1.18
CA HIS A 61 -5.14 -6.04 0.49
C HIS A 61 -3.94 -5.92 1.43
N VAL A 62 -4.13 -5.29 2.59
CA VAL A 62 -3.06 -5.03 3.56
C VAL A 62 -3.53 -5.33 4.98
N LEU A 63 -2.57 -5.60 5.86
CA LEU A 63 -2.76 -5.40 7.29
C LEU A 63 -2.24 -4.01 7.64
N TYR A 64 -2.77 -3.40 8.70
CA TYR A 64 -2.22 -2.16 9.22
C TYR A 64 -2.21 -2.17 10.74
N CYS A 65 -1.26 -1.45 11.32
CA CYS A 65 -1.06 -1.34 12.75
C CYS A 65 -0.40 0.01 13.07
N ASN A 66 -0.19 0.30 14.35
CA ASN A 66 0.69 1.39 14.79
C ASN A 66 1.97 0.79 15.38
N CYS A 67 2.90 1.65 15.81
CA CYS A 67 4.17 1.20 16.37
C CYS A 67 4.02 0.34 17.63
N SER A 68 2.98 0.56 18.46
CA SER A 68 2.77 -0.22 19.69
C SER A 68 2.17 -1.61 19.43
N THR A 69 1.37 -1.76 18.38
CA THR A 69 0.68 -3.01 18.00
C THR A 69 1.41 -3.81 16.91
N LEU A 70 2.55 -3.31 16.40
CA LEU A 70 3.32 -3.98 15.36
C LEU A 70 3.78 -5.39 15.76
N VAL A 71 4.24 -5.56 17.00
CA VAL A 71 4.71 -6.87 17.50
C VAL A 71 3.56 -7.88 17.52
N GLU A 72 2.41 -7.48 18.04
CA GLU A 72 1.20 -8.31 18.07
C GLU A 72 0.74 -8.66 16.64
N THR A 73 0.75 -7.67 15.75
CA THR A 73 0.40 -7.88 14.34
C THR A 73 1.30 -8.92 13.68
N LEU A 74 2.61 -8.87 13.91
CA LEU A 74 3.56 -9.84 13.38
C LEU A 74 3.39 -11.24 13.97
N GLN A 75 2.95 -11.36 15.22
CA GLN A 75 2.71 -12.65 15.87
C GLN A 75 1.45 -13.36 15.35
N PHE A 76 0.39 -12.60 15.05
CA PHE A 76 -0.91 -13.15 14.68
C PHE A 76 -1.29 -12.92 13.21
N MET A 77 -0.38 -12.37 12.40
CA MET A 77 -0.65 -12.13 10.98
C MET A 77 -0.98 -13.43 10.25
N ASP A 78 -1.96 -13.32 9.35
CA ASP A 78 -2.31 -14.37 8.42
C ASP A 78 -2.29 -13.79 7.00
N LEU A 79 -1.13 -13.92 6.36
CA LEU A 79 -0.89 -13.38 5.03
C LEU A 79 -1.71 -14.11 3.95
N SER A 80 -2.20 -15.33 4.23
CA SER A 80 -3.01 -16.10 3.28
C SER A 80 -4.39 -15.48 3.02
N LYS A 81 -4.86 -14.65 3.94
CA LYS A 81 -6.14 -13.92 3.82
C LYS A 81 -6.05 -12.68 2.94
N LEU A 82 -4.85 -12.24 2.59
CA LEU A 82 -4.65 -11.03 1.78
C LEU A 82 -5.02 -11.31 0.32
N LYS A 83 -5.84 -10.42 -0.24
CA LYS A 83 -6.23 -10.44 -1.64
C LYS A 83 -5.21 -9.67 -2.47
N PRO A 84 -4.77 -10.20 -3.63
CA PRO A 84 -3.95 -9.44 -4.57
C PRO A 84 -4.60 -8.10 -4.90
N PHE A 85 -3.80 -7.04 -4.95
CA PHE A 85 -4.28 -5.72 -5.35
C PHE A 85 -4.55 -5.72 -6.86
N PRO A 86 -5.69 -5.20 -7.32
CA PRO A 86 -6.00 -5.18 -8.74
C PRO A 86 -4.99 -4.30 -9.50
N PRO A 87 -4.61 -4.68 -10.73
CA PRO A 87 -3.76 -3.84 -11.56
C PRO A 87 -4.44 -2.50 -11.84
N GLY A 88 -3.64 -1.45 -11.93
CA GLY A 88 -4.09 -0.12 -12.35
C GLY A 88 -4.75 -0.17 -13.74
N GLN A 89 -5.77 0.67 -13.95
CA GLN A 89 -6.54 0.73 -15.20
C GLN A 89 -6.40 2.14 -15.81
N PRO A 90 -5.23 2.47 -16.39
CA PRO A 90 -4.94 3.80 -16.92
C PRO A 90 -5.92 4.21 -18.01
N ASP A 91 -6.40 3.28 -18.83
CA ASP A 91 -7.37 3.56 -19.90
C ASP A 91 -8.70 4.08 -19.34
N LYS A 92 -9.17 3.53 -18.22
CA LYS A 92 -10.39 4.02 -17.56
C LYS A 92 -10.21 5.42 -17.00
N PHE A 93 -9.01 5.73 -16.52
CA PHE A 93 -8.67 7.05 -16.03
C PHE A 93 -8.59 8.06 -17.17
N ALA A 94 -7.94 7.71 -18.28
CA ALA A 94 -7.89 8.53 -19.49
C ALA A 94 -9.29 8.84 -20.03
N LEU A 95 -10.14 7.81 -20.19
CA LEU A 95 -11.53 7.97 -20.63
C LEU A 95 -12.36 8.86 -19.68
N PHE A 96 -12.14 8.73 -18.36
CA PHE A 96 -12.81 9.58 -17.38
C PHE A 96 -12.34 11.03 -17.47
N LEU A 97 -11.03 11.25 -17.64
CA LEU A 97 -10.48 12.58 -17.87
C LEU A 97 -11.05 13.19 -19.14
N ASP A 98 -10.97 12.51 -20.28
CA ASP A 98 -11.49 13.00 -21.57
C ASP A 98 -12.95 13.45 -21.45
N LYS A 99 -13.77 12.70 -20.70
CA LYS A 99 -15.17 13.04 -20.42
C LYS A 99 -15.35 14.29 -19.57
N ILE A 100 -14.45 14.56 -18.62
CA ILE A 100 -14.52 15.73 -17.73
C ILE A 100 -13.88 16.97 -18.36
N VAL A 101 -12.73 16.81 -19.03
CA VAL A 101 -11.98 17.92 -19.62
C VAL A 101 -12.47 18.29 -21.02
N GLY A 102 -13.32 17.47 -21.65
CA GLY A 102 -14.10 17.87 -22.83
C GLY A 102 -13.32 17.88 -24.14
N PHE A 103 -12.30 17.03 -24.29
CA PHE A 103 -11.69 16.79 -25.60
C PHE A 103 -12.66 15.95 -26.45
N GLN A 104 -13.57 16.61 -27.16
CA GLN A 104 -14.23 16.09 -28.36
C GLN A 104 -13.42 16.49 -29.60
#